data_AF-M7N7R5-F1
#
_entry.id   AF-M7N7R5-F1
#
_cell.length_a   1.000
_cell.length_b   1.000
_cell.length_c   1.000
_cell.angle_alpha   90.00
_cell.angle_beta   90.00
_cell.angle_gamma   90.00
#
_symmetry.space_group_name_H-M   'P 1'
#
loop_
_entity.id
_entity.type
_entity.pdbx_description
1 polymer ?
#
loop_
_entity_poly.entity_id
_entity_poly.type
_entity_poly.pdbx_seq_one_letter_code
_entity_poly.pdbx_strand_id
1 'polypeptide(L)'
;MPSHLSHLPIYQKAMDIIVLSRSISTYLNQDLAYLQPDGKEDINIYFSGDIVQQSTSLAPEIEKAELEKYSDKKHKHIASVKRLTNLLYKNCCRLEKSNSNGKDYLPILRNELKKFRKLQHTWSLTL
;
A
#
# COMPACT_ATOMS: atom_id res chain seq x y z
N MET A 1 -19.79 4.74 -5.04
CA MET A 1 -18.74 5.71 -5.42
C MET A 1 -19.25 6.59 -6.54
N PRO A 2 -18.95 7.90 -6.54
CA PRO A 2 -19.10 8.75 -7.71
C PRO A 2 -18.30 8.19 -8.89
N SER A 3 -18.90 8.12 -10.07
CA SER A 3 -18.30 7.51 -11.26
C SER A 3 -16.99 8.16 -11.70
N HIS A 4 -16.82 9.46 -11.50
CA HIS A 4 -15.60 10.17 -11.91
C HIS A 4 -14.36 9.74 -11.11
N LEU A 5 -14.51 9.34 -9.84
CA LEU A 5 -13.39 8.95 -8.98
C LEU A 5 -12.72 7.65 -9.45
N SER A 6 -13.49 6.70 -9.97
CA SER A 6 -12.94 5.44 -10.51
C SER A 6 -12.12 5.62 -11.79
N HIS A 7 -12.21 6.79 -12.43
CA HIS A 7 -11.39 7.14 -13.59
C HIS A 7 -10.10 7.90 -13.23
N LEU A 8 -9.93 8.31 -11.97
CA LEU A 8 -8.71 8.99 -11.55
C LEU A 8 -7.52 8.02 -11.65
N PRO A 9 -6.43 8.40 -12.36
CA PRO A 9 -5.27 7.52 -12.51
C PRO A 9 -4.66 7.09 -11.16
N ILE A 10 -4.62 7.99 -10.18
CA ILE A 10 -4.13 7.67 -8.83
C ILE A 10 -5.04 6.64 -8.12
N TYR A 11 -6.36 6.72 -8.31
CA TYR A 11 -7.31 5.81 -7.69
C TYR A 11 -7.20 4.41 -8.28
N GLN A 12 -7.19 4.30 -9.61
CA GLN A 12 -6.95 3.03 -10.31
C GLN A 12 -5.61 2.42 -9.87
N LYS A 13 -4.58 3.25 -9.73
CA LYS A 13 -3.28 2.78 -9.27
C LYS A 13 -3.29 2.28 -7.82
N ALA A 14 -4.08 2.90 -6.96
CA ALA A 14 -4.29 2.40 -5.60
C ALA A 14 -4.95 1.01 -5.64
N MET A 15 -5.93 0.78 -6.53
CA MET A 15 -6.57 -0.53 -6.69
C MET A 15 -5.57 -1.61 -7.12
N ASP A 16 -4.74 -1.33 -8.12
CA ASP A 16 -3.67 -2.25 -8.56
C ASP A 16 -2.76 -2.64 -7.37
N ILE A 17 -2.35 -1.64 -6.59
CA ILE A 17 -1.48 -1.84 -5.43
C ILE A 17 -2.17 -2.67 -4.35
N ILE A 18 -3.47 -2.50 -4.12
CA ILE A 18 -4.23 -3.32 -3.16
C ILE A 18 -4.26 -4.78 -3.59
N VAL A 19 -4.59 -5.04 -4.85
CA VAL A 19 -4.64 -6.41 -5.40
C VAL A 19 -3.26 -7.05 -5.28
N LEU A 20 -2.21 -6.36 -5.74
CA LEU A 20 -0.85 -6.87 -5.70
C LEU A 20 -0.35 -7.12 -4.26
N SER A 21 -0.64 -6.19 -3.33
CA SER A 21 -0.24 -6.35 -1.91
C SER A 21 -0.92 -7.55 -1.27
N ARG A 22 -2.21 -7.79 -1.58
CA ARG A 22 -2.95 -8.97 -1.11
C ARG A 22 -2.37 -10.27 -1.68
N SER A 23 -2.12 -10.33 -2.99
CA SER A 23 -1.53 -11.51 -3.61
C SER A 23 -0.16 -11.84 -3.02
N ILE A 24 0.73 -10.86 -2.88
CA ILE A 24 2.05 -11.05 -2.26
C ILE A 24 1.91 -11.51 -0.82
N SER A 25 1.02 -10.87 -0.05
CA SER A 25 0.78 -11.25 1.34
C SER A 25 0.32 -12.70 1.47
N THR A 26 -0.56 -13.19 0.59
CA THR A 26 -0.98 -14.59 0.57
C THR A 26 0.19 -15.55 0.38
N TYR A 27 1.12 -15.27 -0.54
CA TYR A 27 2.32 -16.10 -0.73
C TYR A 27 3.26 -16.03 0.47
N LEU A 28 3.51 -14.82 1.01
CA LEU A 28 4.33 -14.65 2.21
C LEU A 28 3.76 -15.41 3.41
N ASN A 29 2.43 -15.44 3.58
CA ASN A 29 1.78 -16.19 4.66
C ASN A 29 2.07 -17.69 4.56
N GLN A 30 2.18 -18.26 3.36
CA GLN A 30 2.49 -19.69 3.19
C GLN A 30 3.85 -20.06 3.76
N ASP A 31 4.82 -19.14 3.72
CA ASP A 31 6.17 -19.41 4.22
C ASP A 31 6.37 -18.95 5.68
N LEU A 32 5.70 -17.85 6.08
CA LEU A 32 6.00 -17.13 7.32
C LEU A 32 5.00 -17.41 8.47
N ALA A 33 3.87 -18.07 8.21
CA ALA A 33 2.84 -18.29 9.23
C ALA A 33 3.15 -19.46 10.19
N TYR A 34 4.13 -20.30 9.88
CA TYR A 34 4.54 -21.40 10.75
C TYR A 34 5.30 -20.87 11.97
N LEU A 35 5.10 -21.52 13.12
CA LEU A 35 5.93 -21.30 14.29
C LEU A 35 7.33 -21.90 14.06
N GLN A 36 8.34 -21.18 14.53
CA GLN A 36 9.71 -21.65 14.60
C GLN A 36 9.83 -22.80 15.63
N PRO A 37 10.93 -23.58 15.61
CA PRO A 37 11.12 -24.68 16.57
C PRO A 37 11.08 -24.28 18.05
N ASP A 38 11.35 -23.00 18.36
CA ASP A 38 11.27 -22.43 19.70
C ASP A 38 9.88 -21.89 20.07
N GLY A 39 8.89 -22.08 19.19
CA GLY A 39 7.50 -21.65 19.37
C GLY A 39 7.23 -20.19 19.02
N LYS A 40 8.23 -19.43 18.54
CA LYS A 40 8.02 -18.03 18.14
C LYS A 40 7.53 -17.91 16.69
N GLU A 41 6.80 -16.83 16.41
CA GLU A 41 6.40 -16.46 15.05
C GLU A 41 7.56 -15.79 14.29
N ASP A 42 7.53 -15.87 12.95
CA ASP A 42 8.40 -15.02 12.13
C ASP A 42 7.89 -13.58 12.15
N ILE A 43 8.71 -12.64 12.67
CA ILE A 43 8.35 -11.23 12.77
C ILE A 43 7.94 -10.59 11.42
N ASN A 44 8.41 -11.14 10.29
CA ASN A 44 8.06 -10.63 8.96
C ASN A 44 6.59 -10.86 8.61
N ILE A 45 5.89 -11.79 9.27
CA ILE A 45 4.45 -12.02 9.05
C ILE A 45 3.63 -10.75 9.31
N TYR A 46 4.02 -9.96 10.31
CA TYR A 46 3.35 -8.71 10.65
C TYR A 46 3.52 -7.65 9.56
N PHE A 47 4.70 -7.57 8.93
CA PHE A 47 4.90 -6.66 7.81
C PHE A 47 4.09 -7.09 6.58
N SER A 48 3.83 -8.39 6.40
CA SER A 48 2.92 -8.90 5.37
C SER A 48 1.48 -8.42 5.60
N GLY A 49 1.01 -8.42 6.85
CA GLY A 49 -0.29 -7.84 7.20
C GLY A 49 -0.32 -6.31 7.00
N ASP A 50 0.74 -5.62 7.39
CA ASP A 50 0.85 -4.17 7.24
C ASP A 50 0.74 -3.72 5.78
N ILE A 51 1.40 -4.41 4.83
CA ILE A 51 1.33 -3.99 3.41
C ILE A 51 -0.11 -4.04 2.89
N VAL A 52 -0.92 -5.01 3.33
CA VAL A 52 -2.35 -5.13 2.97
C VAL A 52 -3.18 -4.04 3.62
N GLN A 53 -2.97 -3.80 4.92
CA GLN A 53 -3.69 -2.77 5.67
C GLN A 53 -3.44 -1.38 5.05
N GLN A 54 -2.17 -1.06 4.80
CA GLN A 54 -1.74 0.24 4.33
C GLN A 54 -2.17 0.47 2.88
N SER A 55 -2.06 -0.53 2.00
CA SER A 55 -2.56 -0.44 0.63
C SER A 55 -4.07 -0.24 0.60
N THR A 56 -4.82 -0.99 1.41
CA THR A 56 -6.30 -0.92 1.44
C THR A 56 -6.79 0.46 1.89
N SER A 57 -5.99 1.18 2.67
CA SER A 57 -6.31 2.51 3.17
C SER A 57 -6.05 3.63 2.16
N LEU A 58 -5.32 3.38 1.06
CA LEU A 58 -4.98 4.43 0.08
C LEU A 58 -6.21 5.03 -0.61
N ALA A 59 -7.07 4.17 -1.14
CA ALA A 59 -8.24 4.61 -1.92
C ALA A 59 -9.28 5.38 -1.10
N PRO A 60 -9.65 4.94 0.13
CA PRO A 60 -10.50 5.75 1.00
C PRO A 60 -9.94 7.14 1.30
N GLU A 61 -8.62 7.29 1.49
CA GLU A 61 -8.01 8.61 1.73
C GLU A 61 -7.98 9.48 0.46
N ILE A 62 -7.82 8.89 -0.72
CA ILE A 62 -7.97 9.61 -2.00
C ILE A 62 -9.42 10.09 -2.17
N GLU A 63 -10.40 9.21 -1.97
CA GLU A 63 -11.82 9.56 -2.08
C GLU A 63 -12.20 10.68 -1.09
N LYS A 64 -11.74 10.60 0.15
CA LYS A 64 -11.96 11.68 1.14
C LYS A 64 -11.32 13.00 0.70
N ALA A 65 -10.11 12.99 0.14
CA ALA A 65 -9.47 14.21 -0.34
C ALA A 65 -10.25 14.85 -1.50
N GLU A 66 -10.73 14.05 -2.45
CA GLU A 66 -11.50 14.52 -3.61
C GLU A 66 -12.88 15.08 -3.22
N LEU A 67 -13.53 14.48 -2.22
CA LEU A 67 -14.87 14.89 -1.76
C LEU A 67 -14.84 16.02 -0.72
N GLU A 68 -13.68 16.33 -0.15
CA GLU A 68 -13.54 17.31 0.92
C GLU A 68 -13.58 18.75 0.37
N LYS A 69 -14.47 19.56 0.96
CA LYS A 69 -14.69 20.96 0.59
C LYS A 69 -13.69 21.89 1.26
N TYR A 70 -13.29 21.56 2.49
CA TYR A 70 -12.41 22.42 3.29
C TYR A 70 -10.94 22.09 3.03
N SER A 71 -10.19 23.09 2.56
CA SER A 71 -8.78 22.96 2.18
C SER A 71 -7.93 22.28 3.26
N ASP A 72 -8.05 22.67 4.53
CA ASP A 72 -7.24 22.08 5.62
C ASP A 72 -7.47 20.59 5.81
N LYS A 73 -8.72 20.14 5.70
CA LYS A 73 -9.07 18.72 5.82
C LYS A 73 -8.62 17.95 4.58
N LYS A 74 -8.71 18.56 3.39
CA LYS A 74 -8.18 18.00 2.16
C LYS A 74 -6.69 17.73 2.26
N HIS A 75 -5.91 18.71 2.74
CA HIS A 75 -4.46 18.57 2.96
C HIS A 75 -4.12 17.44 3.96
N LYS A 76 -4.96 17.22 4.99
CA LYS A 76 -4.80 16.08 5.91
C LYS A 76 -4.93 14.75 5.19
N HIS A 77 -5.91 14.58 4.31
CA HIS A 77 -6.07 13.35 3.52
C HIS A 77 -4.92 13.13 2.54
N ILE A 78 -4.46 14.19 1.84
CA ILE A 78 -3.26 14.12 0.98
C ILE A 78 -2.03 13.69 1.79
N ALA A 79 -1.84 14.25 3.00
CA ALA A 79 -0.76 13.87 3.90
C ALA A 79 -0.89 12.41 4.37
N SER A 80 -2.10 11.94 4.65
CA SER A 80 -2.39 10.53 4.97
C SER A 80 -1.99 9.60 3.83
N VAL A 81 -2.36 9.90 2.58
CA VAL A 81 -1.94 9.13 1.39
C VAL A 81 -0.41 9.06 1.32
N LYS A 82 0.28 10.21 1.46
CA LYS A 82 1.75 10.26 1.47
C LYS A 82 2.37 9.39 2.56
N ARG A 83 1.81 9.44 3.78
CA ARG A 83 2.28 8.65 4.92
C ARG A 83 2.09 7.15 4.66
N LEU A 84 0.90 6.75 4.20
CA LEU A 84 0.57 5.36 3.88
C LEU A 84 1.49 4.81 2.79
N THR A 85 1.70 5.53 1.69
CA THR A 85 2.61 5.11 0.62
C THR A 85 4.06 4.95 1.12
N ASN A 86 4.50 5.79 2.05
CA ASN A 86 5.83 5.69 2.64
C ASN A 86 5.98 4.50 3.59
N LEU A 87 4.97 4.24 4.43
CA LEU A 87 4.95 3.05 5.29
C LEU A 87 4.94 1.77 4.44
N LEU A 88 4.09 1.74 3.41
CA LEU A 88 3.94 0.61 2.50
C LEU A 88 5.26 0.30 1.80
N TYR A 89 5.95 1.33 1.29
CA TYR A 89 7.27 1.19 0.69
C TYR A 89 8.32 0.65 1.67
N LYS A 90 8.34 1.15 2.91
CA LYS A 90 9.28 0.69 3.95
C LYS A 90 9.04 -0.77 4.32
N ASN A 91 7.79 -1.17 4.50
CA ASN A 91 7.43 -2.55 4.83
C ASN A 91 7.73 -3.49 3.65
N CYS A 92 7.51 -3.06 2.41
CA CYS A 92 7.95 -3.79 1.23
C CYS A 92 9.48 -4.03 1.24
N CYS A 93 10.29 -3.01 1.53
CA CYS A 93 11.75 -3.17 1.64
C CYS A 93 12.20 -4.06 2.79
N ARG A 94 11.45 -4.11 3.90
CA ARG A 94 11.72 -5.02 5.03
C ARG A 94 11.47 -6.47 4.61
N LEU A 95 10.33 -6.71 3.96
CA LEU A 95 9.93 -8.04 3.49
C LEU A 95 10.86 -8.59 2.40
N GLU A 96 11.57 -7.75 1.64
CA GLU A 96 12.58 -8.22 0.68
C GLU A 96 13.72 -9.02 1.35
N LYS A 97 13.88 -8.88 2.67
CA LYS A 97 14.88 -9.60 3.46
C LYS A 97 14.31 -10.83 4.17
N SER A 98 13.04 -11.15 3.99
CA SER A 98 12.40 -12.29 4.65
C SER A 98 12.91 -13.63 4.09
N ASN A 99 12.68 -14.70 4.85
CA ASN A 99 12.95 -16.06 4.42
C ASN A 99 11.72 -16.67 3.73
N SER A 100 11.29 -16.05 2.63
CA SER A 100 10.14 -16.51 1.84
C SER A 100 10.44 -16.39 0.35
N ASN A 101 9.92 -17.30 -0.46
CA ASN A 101 9.98 -17.19 -1.92
C ASN A 101 9.05 -16.08 -2.43
N GLY A 102 8.00 -15.75 -1.66
CA GLY A 102 7.10 -14.63 -1.94
C GLY A 102 7.80 -13.27 -2.01
N LYS A 103 9.03 -13.15 -1.47
CA LYS A 103 9.81 -11.91 -1.55
C LYS A 103 10.21 -11.52 -2.97
N ASP A 104 10.27 -12.47 -3.89
CA ASP A 104 10.67 -12.23 -5.28
C ASP A 104 9.65 -11.37 -6.05
N TYR A 105 8.42 -11.26 -5.53
CA TYR A 105 7.38 -10.40 -6.07
C TYR A 105 7.40 -8.97 -5.51
N LEU A 106 8.09 -8.71 -4.40
CA LEU A 106 8.17 -7.37 -3.78
C LEU A 106 8.81 -6.30 -4.68
N PRO A 107 9.83 -6.60 -5.51
CA PRO A 107 10.34 -5.64 -6.49
C PRO A 107 9.25 -5.12 -7.44
N ILE A 108 8.25 -5.95 -7.79
CA ILE A 108 7.12 -5.55 -8.63
C ILE A 108 6.28 -4.52 -7.88
N LEU A 109 5.87 -4.82 -6.64
CA LEU A 109 5.11 -3.89 -5.80
C LEU A 109 5.86 -2.58 -5.59
N ARG A 110 7.17 -2.64 -5.37
CA ARG A 110 8.03 -1.45 -5.22
C ARG A 110 8.04 -0.58 -6.48
N ASN A 111 8.04 -1.19 -7.66
CA ASN A 111 7.96 -0.45 -8.92
C ASN A 111 6.59 0.23 -9.09
N GLU A 112 5.50 -0.46 -8.75
CA GLU A 112 4.16 0.12 -8.77
C GLU A 112 4.01 1.28 -7.77
N LEU A 113 4.63 1.18 -6.59
CA LEU A 113 4.68 2.28 -5.61
C LEU A 113 5.46 3.50 -6.12
N LYS A 114 6.54 3.29 -6.90
CA LYS A 114 7.26 4.40 -7.54
C LYS A 114 6.39 5.12 -8.57
N LYS A 115 5.62 4.37 -9.37
CA LYS A 115 4.66 4.96 -10.31
C LYS A 115 3.54 5.69 -9.57
N PHE A 116 3.00 5.09 -8.51
CA PHE A 116 1.98 5.71 -7.68
C PHE A 116 2.46 7.02 -7.06
N ARG A 117 3.69 7.10 -6.54
CA ARG A 117 4.25 8.37 -6.00
C ARG A 117 4.28 9.50 -7.02
N LYS A 118 4.55 9.20 -8.30
CA LYS A 118 4.50 10.21 -9.37
C LYS A 118 3.07 10.71 -9.57
N LEU A 119 2.11 9.79 -9.69
CA LEU A 119 0.69 10.12 -9.80
C LEU A 119 0.20 10.92 -8.59
N GLN A 120 0.59 10.50 -7.37
CA GLN A 120 0.28 11.17 -6.12
C GLN A 120 0.79 12.62 -6.10
N HIS A 121 2.01 12.86 -6.57
CA HIS A 121 2.55 14.21 -6.65
C HIS A 121 1.73 15.08 -7.60
N THR A 122 1.52 14.64 -8.84
CA THR A 122 0.73 15.39 -9.83
C THR A 122 -0.70 15.64 -9.34
N TRP A 123 -1.35 14.61 -8.79
CA TRP A 123 -2.69 14.69 -8.20
C TRP A 123 -2.76 15.69 -7.04
N SER A 124 -1.76 15.73 -6.16
CA SER A 124 -1.77 16.68 -5.04
C SER A 124 -1.69 18.14 -5.49
N LEU A 125 -1.23 18.42 -6.71
CA LEU A 125 -1.17 19.76 -7.28
C LEU A 125 -2.49 20.19 -7.93
N THR A 126 -3.42 19.25 -8.18
CA THR A 126 -4.73 19.54 -8.79
C THR A 126 -5.82 19.78 -7.75
N LEU A 127 -5.50 19.65 -6.46
CA LEU A 127 -6.44 19.63 -5.34
C LEU A 127 -6.33 20.88 -4.46
#